data_AF-A0A0M0F911-F1
#
_entry.id   AF-A0A0M0F911-F1
#
_cell.length_a   1.000
_cell.length_b   1.000
_cell.length_c   1.000
_cell.angle_alpha   90.00
_cell.angle_beta   90.00
_cell.angle_gamma   90.00
#
_symmetry.space_group_name_H-M   'P 1'
#
loop_
_entity.id
_entity.type
_entity.pdbx_description
1 polymer ?
#
loop_
_entity_poly.entity_id
_entity_poly.type
_entity_poly.pdbx_seq_one_letter_code
_entity_poly.pdbx_strand_id
1 'polypeptide(L)' 'MRDARRVLSVPGVDGTCLRQALVVGHVLRRRGPRLVLGVAKRDGTVSAHAWVEVQGWVVDDFHLHAGRPAGFERLPATPA' A
#
# COMPACT_ATOMS: atom_id res chain seq x y z
N MET A 1 14.74 -2.13 -9.87
CA MET A 1 13.96 -3.34 -9.49
C MET A 1 14.53 -4.10 -8.28
N ARG A 2 15.63 -3.67 -7.64
CA ARG A 2 16.18 -4.39 -6.48
C ARG A 2 15.32 -4.25 -5.21
N ASP A 3 14.48 -3.22 -5.11
CA ASP A 3 13.66 -2.96 -3.92
C ASP A 3 12.36 -3.76 -3.89
N ALA A 4 11.69 -3.93 -5.03
CA ALA A 4 10.39 -4.62 -5.10
C ALA A 4 10.47 -6.07 -4.60
N ARG A 5 11.54 -6.79 -4.95
CA ARG A 5 11.76 -8.17 -4.49
C ARG A 5 12.01 -8.24 -2.99
N ARG A 6 12.71 -7.25 -2.43
CA ARG A 6 12.99 -7.13 -0.99
C ARG A 6 11.71 -6.85 -0.21
N VAL A 7 10.87 -5.94 -0.70
CA VAL A 7 9.57 -5.64 -0.08
C VAL A 7 8.63 -6.84 -0.17
N LEU A 8 8.60 -7.56 -1.30
CA LEU A 8 7.82 -8.78 -1.48
C LEU A 8 8.33 -9.97 -0.63
N SER A 9 9.54 -9.90 -0.07
CA SER A 9 10.10 -10.91 0.82
C SER A 9 9.89 -10.61 2.31
N VAL A 10 9.23 -9.49 2.66
CA VAL A 10 8.95 -9.13 4.06
C VAL A 10 7.80 -10.00 4.60
N PRO A 11 8.01 -10.81 5.65
CA PRO A 11 6.94 -11.54 6.30
C PRO A 11 5.90 -10.59 6.90
N GLY A 12 4.62 -10.89 6.72
CA GLY A 12 3.51 -10.10 7.28
C GLY A 12 2.89 -9.08 6.33
N VAL A 13 3.46 -8.87 5.14
CA VAL A 13 2.78 -8.19 4.03
C VAL A 13 1.96 -9.24 3.30
N ASP A 14 0.64 -9.26 3.51
CA ASP A 14 -0.24 -10.22 2.82
C ASP A 14 0.04 -10.17 1.31
N GLY A 15 0.55 -11.28 0.77
CA GLY A 15 1.18 -11.31 -0.56
C GLY A 15 0.28 -10.91 -1.73
N THR A 16 -1.01 -10.70 -1.46
CA THR A 16 -2.01 -10.14 -2.36
C THR A 16 -2.04 -8.61 -2.33
N CYS A 17 -2.08 -7.95 -1.16
CA CYS A 17 -2.30 -6.50 -1.07
C CYS A 17 -1.16 -5.70 -1.72
N LEU A 18 0.10 -6.09 -1.47
CA LEU A 18 1.25 -5.44 -2.10
C LEU A 18 1.29 -5.66 -3.61
N ARG A 19 1.00 -6.89 -4.07
CA ARG A 19 0.96 -7.19 -5.50
C ARG A 19 -0.13 -6.38 -6.20
N GLN A 20 -1.31 -6.30 -5.61
CA GLN A 20 -2.43 -5.49 -6.11
C GLN A 20 -2.04 -4.02 -6.16
N ALA A 21 -1.48 -3.46 -5.09
CA ALA A 21 -1.04 -2.08 -5.03
C ALA A 21 0.04 -1.77 -6.09
N LEU A 22 0.97 -2.69 -6.35
CA LEU A 22 1.95 -2.56 -7.42
C LEU A 22 1.29 -2.54 -8.81
N VAL A 23 0.35 -3.45 -9.08
CA VAL A 23 -0.37 -3.51 -10.36
C VAL A 23 -1.21 -2.24 -10.57
N VAL A 24 -2.00 -1.85 -9.56
CA VAL A 24 -2.83 -0.64 -9.59
C VAL A 24 -1.96 0.60 -9.78
N GLY A 25 -0.87 0.72 -9.02
CA GLY A 25 0.10 1.81 -9.17
C GLY A 25 0.72 1.86 -10.57
N HIS A 26 1.03 0.71 -11.16
CA HIS A 26 1.55 0.64 -12.52
C HIS A 26 0.52 1.08 -13.58
N VAL A 27 -0.73 0.65 -13.44
CA VAL A 27 -1.84 1.06 -14.32
C VAL A 27 -2.07 2.56 -14.21
N LEU A 28 -2.04 3.10 -13.00
CA LEU A 28 -2.28 4.51 -12.71
C LEU A 28 -1.04 5.40 -12.85
N ARG A 29 0.11 4.88 -13.31
CA ARG A 29 1.42 5.58 -13.29
C ARG A 29 1.41 6.99 -13.87
N ARG A 30 0.56 7.27 -14.87
CA ARG A 30 0.43 8.61 -15.48
C ARG A 30 -0.29 9.64 -14.61
N ARG A 31 -0.92 9.22 -13.51
CA ARG A 31 -1.65 10.07 -12.56
C ARG A 31 -0.83 10.42 -11.32
N GLY A 32 0.44 10.03 -11.27
CA GLY A 32 1.33 10.24 -10.12
C GLY A 32 0.95 9.42 -8.88
N PRO A 33 0.73 8.09 -8.99
CA PRO A 33 0.37 7.27 -7.85
C PRO A 33 1.57 7.11 -6.91
N ARG A 34 1.30 7.04 -5.61
CA ARG A 34 2.27 6.70 -4.57
C ARG A 34 1.90 5.34 -4.00
N LEU A 35 2.82 4.38 -4.12
CA LEU A 35 2.73 3.13 -3.39
C LEU A 35 3.03 3.43 -1.92
N VAL A 36 2.16 2.98 -1.03
CA VAL A 36 2.29 3.19 0.40
C VAL A 36 2.32 1.83 1.10
N LEU A 37 3.28 1.69 2.00
CA LEU A 37 3.40 0.54 2.89
C LEU A 37 3.05 0.97 4.31
N GLY A 38 2.30 0.13 4.99
CA GLY A 38 1.79 0.44 6.30
C GLY A 38 1.26 -0.79 7.02
N VAL A 39 0.41 -0.53 7.99
CA VAL A 39 -0.35 -1.55 8.71
C VAL A 39 -1.82 -1.19 8.68
N ALA A 40 -2.68 -2.20 8.62
CA ALA A 40 -4.12 -2.07 8.76
C ALA A 40 -4.54 -2.70 10.08
N LYS A 41 -5.44 -2.03 10.82
CA LYS A 41 -6.09 -2.59 12.00
C LYS A 41 -7.50 -3.05 11.62
N ARG A 42 -7.74 -4.36 11.63
CA ARG A 42 -9.07 -4.97 11.43
C ARG A 42 -9.39 -5.86 12.63
N ASP A 43 -10.55 -5.64 13.25
CA ASP A 43 -11.03 -6.41 14.40
C ASP A 43 -10.00 -6.54 15.54
N GLY A 44 -9.28 -5.46 15.81
CA GLY A 44 -8.25 -5.41 16.85
C GLY A 44 -6.89 -6.00 16.45
N THR A 45 -6.81 -6.71 15.32
CA THR A 45 -5.57 -7.29 14.78
C THR A 45 -4.87 -6.30 13.87
N VAL A 46 -3.56 -6.12 14.07
CA VAL A 46 -2.71 -5.27 13.24
C VAL A 46 -1.91 -6.17 12.29
N SER A 47 -2.08 -5.96 10.99
CA SER A 47 -1.39 -6.71 9.93
C SER A 47 -0.71 -5.75 8.96
N ALA A 48 0.41 -6.15 8.36
CA ALA A 48 1.06 -5.29 7.38
C ALA A 48 0.22 -5.23 6.10
N HIS A 49 0.20 -4.04 5.50
CA HIS A 49 -0.70 -3.70 4.41
C HIS A 49 -0.06 -2.75 3.41
N ALA A 50 -0.55 -2.78 2.18
CA ALA A 50 -0.06 -1.93 1.11
C ALA A 50 -1.21 -1.41 0.24
N TRP A 51 -1.15 -0.13 -0.12
CA TRP A 51 -2.19 0.55 -0.91
C TRP A 51 -1.58 1.61 -1.83
N VAL A 52 -2.42 2.24 -2.65
CA VAL A 52 -2.01 3.33 -3.55
C VAL A 52 -2.72 4.63 -3.18
N GLU A 53 -1.98 5.72 -3.03
CA GLU A 53 -2.50 7.08 -2.96
C GLU A 53 -2.39 7.75 -4.33
N VAL A 54 -3.48 8.30 -4.87
CA VAL A 54 -3.50 8.96 -6.18
C VAL A 54 -4.50 10.10 -6.20
N GLN A 55 -4.05 11.32 -6.51
CA GLN A 55 -4.94 12.50 -6.66
C GLN A 55 -5.89 12.72 -5.46
N GLY A 56 -5.42 12.49 -4.23
CA GLY A 56 -6.23 12.63 -3.01
C GLY A 56 -7.14 11.44 -2.69
N TRP A 57 -7.11 10.38 -3.50
CA TRP A 57 -7.83 9.13 -3.26
C TRP A 57 -6.88 8.04 -2.77
N VAL A 58 -7.43 7.12 -1.98
CA VAL A 58 -6.78 5.86 -1.64
C VAL A 58 -7.46 4.72 -2.39
N VAL A 59 -6.65 3.93 -3.08
CA VAL A 59 -7.06 2.67 -3.68
C VAL A 59 -6.55 1.55 -2.80
N ASP A 60 -7.46 0.81 -2.20
CA ASP A 60 -7.19 -0.35 -1.37
C ASP A 60 -8.11 -1.51 -1.74
N ASP A 61 -7.58 -2.73 -1.88
CA ASP A 61 -8.35 -3.93 -2.26
C ASP A 61 -9.31 -3.69 -3.45
N PHE A 62 -8.84 -2.93 -4.46
CA PHE A 62 -9.61 -2.43 -5.62
C PHE A 62 -10.76 -1.45 -5.32
N HIS A 63 -11.02 -1.13 -4.06
CA HIS A 63 -11.94 -0.09 -3.64
C HIS A 63 -11.26 1.28 -3.61
N LEU A 64 -11.99 2.30 -4.04
CA LEU A 64 -11.55 3.68 -4.02
C LEU A 64 -12.21 4.40 -2.83
N HIS A 65 -11.41 5.07 -2.02
CA HIS A 65 -11.84 5.84 -0.85
C HIS A 65 -11.29 7.25 -0.92
N ALA A 66 -12.06 8.23 -0.43
CA ALA A 66 -11.58 9.59 -0.32
C ALA A 66 -10.51 9.67 0.79
N GLY A 67 -9.32 10.19 0.47
CA GLY A 67 -8.28 10.47 1.46
C GLY A 67 -7.75 9.26 2.23
N ARG A 68 -7.07 9.53 3.36
CA ARG A 68 -6.48 8.50 4.22
C ARG A 68 -7.59 7.66 4.86
N PRO A 69 -7.60 6.34 4.65
CA PRO A 69 -8.63 5.49 5.22
C PRO A 69 -8.44 5.28 6.74
N ALA A 70 -9.55 5.03 7.44
CA ALA A 70 -9.55 4.76 8.87
C ALA A 70 -8.92 3.38 9.16
N GLY A 71 -7.96 3.34 10.09
CA GLY A 71 -7.30 2.08 10.51
C GLY A 71 -5.99 1.77 9.81
N PHE A 72 -5.49 2.63 8.91
CA PHE A 72 -4.24 2.42 8.18
C PHE A 72 -3.16 3.40 8.67
N GLU A 73 -1.98 2.89 8.97
CA GLU A 73 -0.83 3.71 9.38
C GLU A 73 0.40 3.38 8.53
N ARG A 74 1.08 4.42 8.03
CA ARG A 74 2.22 4.26 7.11
C ARG A 74 3.46 3.88 7.90
N LEU A 75 4.18 2.88 7.42
CA LEU A 75 5.54 2.65 7.90
C LEU A 75 6.39 3.86 7.51
N PRO A 76 7.27 4.35 8.41
CA PRO A 76 8.20 5.39 8.04
C PRO A 76 9.05 4.89 6.87
N ALA A 77 9.17 5.71 5.82
CA ALA A 77 10.18 5.47 4.81
C ALA A 77 11.53 5.59 5.52
N THR A 78 12.32 4.51 5.54
CA THR A 78 13.66 4.56 6.11
C THR A 78 14.42 5.71 5.42
N PRO A 79 14.99 6.68 6.16
CA PRO A 79 15.83 7.69 5.54
C PRO A 79 17.00 6.99 4.84
N ALA A 80 17.24 7.37 3.59
CA ALA A 80 18.38 6.92 2.80
C ALA A 80 19.70 7.48 3.33
#